data_AF-A7S6T5-F1
#
_entry.id   AF-A7S6T5-F1
#
_cell.length_a   1.000
_cell.length_b   1.000
_cell.length_c   1.000
_cell.angle_alpha   90.00
_cell.angle_beta   90.00
_cell.angle_gamma   90.00
#
_symmetry.space_group_name_H-M   'P 1'
#
loop_
_entity.id
_entity.type
_entity.pdbx_description
1 polymer ?
#
loop_
_entity_poly.entity_id
_entity_poly.type
_entity_poly.pdbx_seq_one_letter_code
_entity_poly.pdbx_strand_id
1 'polypeptide(L)'
;MCYCSREAGTLYLLLSLGTVLLGVTLYNFKKSPFLDANKREALADYALPVAVLFFSFIGTYFFSGESLHTFKSSGAVTLKPSSLSLLSAGAVFGACGLGFCLSLLFFMDQNISSAMVNNPGNRLKKGSAFHLDLLVVAIINGILSAFGLPWIHGALPHSPLHVRALADVEERVDQGHVFDIIVKVRETRLTTLIAHILIGLSLLMLPTPLDYIPTAVLDGLFLFVAVTSLDDNQMFERLLLFVTEQSAYPPNHYIRRVPQRKMHAYTGMQMLQLGILCGFGFSPMPYLKMVFPVLLLLLLPIRHLVVPRVIERKFLDAIDTYL
;
A
#
# COMPACT_ATOMS: atom_id res chain seq x y z
N MET A 1 12.62 32.13 -1.69
CA MET A 1 13.13 31.89 -0.33
C MET A 1 11.99 31.31 0.49
N CYS A 2 12.09 30.07 0.95
CA CYS A 2 11.10 29.48 1.85
C CYS A 2 11.42 29.98 3.26
N TYR A 3 10.61 30.91 3.79
CA TYR A 3 10.69 31.25 5.21
C TYR A 3 10.10 30.07 5.99
N CYS A 4 10.97 29.21 6.53
CA CYS A 4 10.55 28.14 7.42
C CYS A 4 10.28 28.77 8.80
N SER A 5 9.05 29.23 9.03
CA SER A 5 8.64 29.68 10.36
C SER A 5 8.44 28.46 11.26
N ARG A 6 8.89 28.56 12.51
CA ARG A 6 8.72 27.50 13.51
C ARG A 6 7.24 27.13 13.70
N GLU A 7 6.37 28.13 13.56
CA GLU A 7 4.92 28.03 13.67
C GLU A 7 4.33 27.12 12.58
N ALA A 8 4.72 27.32 11.32
CA ALA A 8 4.27 26.49 10.20
C ALA A 8 4.71 25.01 10.37
N GLY A 9 5.93 24.79 10.89
CA GLY A 9 6.41 23.43 11.19
C GLY A 9 5.62 22.75 12.30
N THR A 10 5.28 23.47 13.38
CA THR A 10 4.46 22.93 14.47
C THR A 10 3.03 22.65 14.04
N LEU A 11 2.43 23.54 13.23
CA LEU A 11 1.09 23.36 12.69
C LEU A 11 1.04 22.16 11.74
N TYR A 12 2.05 22.00 10.88
CA TYR A 12 2.16 20.86 9.98
C TYR A 12 2.17 19.52 10.75
N LEU A 13 3.00 19.43 11.80
CA LEU A 13 3.06 18.23 12.64
C LEU A 13 1.74 17.98 13.38
N LEU A 14 1.10 19.04 13.90
CA LEU A 14 -0.18 18.94 14.59
C LEU A 14 -1.27 18.42 13.66
N LEU A 15 -1.38 18.95 12.44
CA LEU A 15 -2.36 18.51 11.46
C LEU A 15 -2.08 17.08 10.98
N SER A 16 -0.83 16.76 10.66
CA SER A 16 -0.45 15.43 10.16
C SER A 16 -0.62 14.34 11.23
N LEU A 17 -0.01 14.51 12.41
CA LEU A 17 -0.13 13.54 13.50
C LEU A 17 -1.56 13.51 14.06
N GLY A 18 -2.25 14.65 14.12
CA GLY A 18 -3.64 14.72 14.53
C GLY A 18 -4.54 13.88 13.63
N THR A 19 -4.36 13.99 12.29
CA THR A 19 -5.12 13.19 11.32
C THR A 19 -4.89 11.69 11.54
N VAL A 20 -3.64 11.28 11.79
CA VAL A 20 -3.30 9.88 12.05
C VAL A 20 -3.91 9.41 13.36
N LEU A 21 -3.75 10.15 14.46
CA LEU A 21 -4.24 9.77 15.78
C LEU A 21 -5.77 9.65 15.78
N LEU A 22 -6.47 10.60 15.16
CA LEU A 22 -7.92 10.53 15.01
C LEU A 22 -8.33 9.34 14.14
N GLY A 23 -7.65 9.13 13.01
CA GLY A 23 -7.92 7.98 12.14
C GLY A 23 -7.74 6.65 12.88
N VAL A 24 -6.62 6.47 13.58
CA VAL A 24 -6.30 5.23 14.32
C VAL A 24 -7.24 5.02 15.50
N THR A 25 -7.64 6.08 16.22
CA THR A 25 -8.61 5.95 17.32
C THR A 25 -9.99 5.57 16.83
N LEU A 26 -10.48 6.16 15.73
CA LEU A 26 -11.74 5.79 15.09
C LEU A 26 -11.69 4.36 14.53
N TYR A 27 -10.58 3.97 13.91
CA TYR A 27 -10.37 2.61 13.43
C TYR A 27 -10.36 1.58 14.57
N ASN A 28 -9.63 1.84 15.66
CA ASN A 28 -9.58 0.97 16.83
C ASN A 28 -10.88 0.96 17.64
N PHE A 29 -11.78 1.91 17.40
CA PHE A 29 -13.11 1.92 17.99
C PHE A 29 -13.89 0.63 17.65
N LYS A 30 -13.53 -0.06 16.55
CA LYS A 30 -14.00 -1.41 16.21
C LYS A 30 -13.84 -2.42 17.36
N LYS A 31 -12.77 -2.34 18.13
CA LYS A 31 -12.48 -3.27 19.23
C LYS A 31 -13.12 -2.84 20.55
N SER A 32 -13.67 -1.63 20.62
CA SER A 32 -14.24 -1.10 21.84
C SER A 32 -15.64 -1.67 22.12
N PRO A 33 -16.04 -1.82 23.39
CA PRO A 33 -17.38 -2.29 23.77
C PRO A 33 -18.46 -1.22 23.62
N PHE A 34 -18.10 -0.01 23.15
CA PHE A 34 -19.03 1.10 23.01
C PHE A 34 -19.71 1.05 21.63
N LEU A 35 -21.02 1.35 21.59
CA LEU A 35 -21.91 1.31 20.41
C LEU A 35 -22.30 -0.09 19.87
N ASP A 36 -23.39 -0.10 19.10
CA ASP A 36 -23.86 -1.26 18.35
C ASP A 36 -22.83 -1.68 17.27
N ALA A 37 -22.72 -2.99 17.02
CA ALA A 37 -21.74 -3.56 16.08
C ALA A 37 -21.77 -2.90 14.67
N ASN A 38 -22.96 -2.68 14.11
CA ASN A 38 -23.11 -2.07 12.78
C ASN A 38 -22.61 -0.62 12.73
N LYS A 39 -22.86 0.16 13.79
CA LYS A 39 -22.41 1.57 13.86
C LYS A 39 -20.90 1.65 14.01
N ARG A 40 -20.34 0.70 14.77
CA ARG A 40 -18.92 0.56 15.02
C ARG A 40 -18.14 0.15 13.76
N GLU A 41 -18.68 -0.77 12.98
CA GLU A 41 -18.13 -1.15 11.67
C GLU A 41 -18.15 0.04 10.70
N ALA A 42 -19.29 0.73 10.57
CA ALA A 42 -19.38 1.93 9.75
C ALA A 42 -18.39 3.03 10.17
N LEU A 43 -18.20 3.25 11.48
CA LEU A 43 -17.24 4.23 11.99
C LEU A 43 -15.80 3.88 11.62
N ALA A 44 -15.44 2.59 11.65
CA ALA A 44 -14.12 2.12 11.27
C ALA A 44 -13.87 2.27 9.76
N ASP A 45 -14.87 1.99 8.93
CA ASP A 45 -14.78 2.13 7.47
C ASP A 45 -14.65 3.60 7.03
N TYR A 46 -15.35 4.51 7.70
CA TYR A 46 -15.30 5.95 7.44
C TYR A 46 -14.23 6.71 8.23
N ALA A 47 -13.41 6.02 9.03
CA ALA A 47 -12.41 6.64 9.90
C ALA A 47 -11.47 7.60 9.14
N LEU A 48 -10.97 7.17 7.98
CA LEU A 48 -10.02 7.95 7.18
C LEU A 48 -10.67 9.19 6.53
N PRO A 49 -11.79 9.09 5.78
CA PRO A 49 -12.48 10.27 5.25
C PRO A 49 -12.88 11.27 6.35
N VAL A 50 -13.38 10.79 7.49
CA VAL A 50 -13.79 11.66 8.61
C VAL A 50 -12.59 12.40 9.20
N ALA A 51 -11.46 11.73 9.41
CA ALA A 51 -10.26 12.35 9.93
C ALA A 51 -9.72 13.44 8.99
N VAL A 52 -9.68 13.16 7.68
CA VAL A 52 -9.23 14.14 6.67
C VAL A 52 -10.14 15.35 6.62
N LEU A 53 -11.46 15.17 6.60
CA LEU A 53 -12.41 16.28 6.56
C LEU A 53 -12.34 17.13 7.83
N PHE A 54 -12.23 16.50 9.00
CA PHE A 54 -12.13 17.20 10.28
C PHE A 54 -10.87 18.06 10.39
N PHE A 55 -9.69 17.50 10.09
CA PHE A 55 -8.44 18.25 10.17
C PHE A 55 -8.25 19.23 9.01
N SER A 56 -8.84 18.96 7.84
CA SER A 56 -8.91 19.95 6.76
C SER A 56 -9.74 21.14 7.20
N PHE A 57 -10.93 20.92 7.78
CA PHE A 57 -11.76 22.01 8.30
C PHE A 57 -11.03 22.83 9.37
N ILE A 58 -10.33 22.17 10.31
CA ILE A 58 -9.54 22.87 11.33
C ILE A 58 -8.41 23.68 10.70
N GLY A 59 -7.63 23.07 9.79
CA GLY A 59 -6.52 23.73 9.12
C GLY A 59 -6.96 24.95 8.32
N THR A 60 -8.05 24.85 7.56
CA THR A 60 -8.54 25.96 6.74
C THR A 60 -9.25 27.04 7.56
N TYR A 61 -10.07 26.68 8.56
CA TYR A 61 -10.92 27.65 9.27
C TYR A 61 -10.20 28.34 10.44
N PHE A 62 -9.41 27.60 11.23
CA PHE A 62 -8.70 28.16 12.39
C PHE A 62 -7.33 28.74 12.02
N PHE A 63 -6.68 28.25 10.96
CA PHE A 63 -5.31 28.61 10.60
C PHE A 63 -5.20 29.24 9.19
N SER A 64 -6.27 29.91 8.71
CA SER A 64 -6.31 30.57 7.39
C SER A 64 -5.22 31.63 7.15
N GLY A 65 -4.52 32.06 8.21
CA GLY A 65 -3.49 33.11 8.17
C GLY A 65 -2.04 32.63 8.01
N GLU A 66 -1.77 31.33 8.21
CA GLU A 66 -0.43 30.77 8.01
C GLU A 66 -0.28 30.20 6.60
N SER A 67 0.90 30.32 6.00
CA SER A 67 1.18 29.82 4.64
C SER A 67 1.26 28.29 4.63
N LEU A 68 0.13 27.62 4.84
CA LEU A 68 -0.01 26.21 4.58
C LEU A 68 0.19 25.99 3.09
N HIS A 69 1.13 25.09 2.75
CA HIS A 69 1.26 24.67 1.36
C HIS A 69 0.00 23.90 0.98
N THR A 70 -0.86 24.55 0.20
CA THR A 70 -2.02 23.94 -0.44
C THR A 70 -1.60 23.19 -1.69
N PHE A 71 -2.38 22.17 -2.07
CA PHE A 71 -2.24 21.48 -3.33
C PHE A 71 -2.23 22.47 -4.51
N LYS A 72 -1.10 22.56 -5.22
CA LYS A 72 -1.01 23.41 -6.41
C LYS A 72 -1.55 22.64 -7.61
N SER A 73 -2.75 22.96 -8.06
CA SER A 73 -3.27 22.47 -9.33
C SER A 73 -2.41 23.02 -10.48
N SER A 74 -1.55 22.19 -11.05
CA SER A 74 -0.86 22.53 -12.31
C SER A 74 -1.88 22.54 -13.45
N GLY A 75 -1.82 23.57 -14.29
CA GLY A 75 -2.80 23.83 -15.36
C GLY A 75 -2.94 22.70 -16.39
N ALA A 76 -3.94 22.90 -17.26
CA ALA A 76 -4.45 21.96 -18.25
C ALA A 76 -3.41 21.01 -18.88
N VAL A 77 -3.66 19.70 -18.77
CA VAL A 77 -2.89 18.65 -19.45
C VAL A 77 -3.08 18.82 -20.96
N THR A 78 -2.11 19.42 -21.64
CA THR A 78 -2.11 19.46 -23.10
C THR A 78 -1.69 18.11 -23.64
N LEU A 79 -2.66 17.36 -24.19
CA LEU A 79 -2.40 16.12 -24.94
C LEU A 79 -1.66 16.47 -26.24
N LYS A 80 -0.33 16.49 -26.20
CA LYS A 80 0.50 16.63 -27.40
C LYS A 80 1.00 15.25 -27.80
N PRO A 81 0.69 14.74 -29.01
CA PRO A 81 1.24 13.49 -29.48
C PRO A 81 2.77 13.58 -29.52
N SER A 82 3.45 12.57 -28.97
CA SER A 82 4.91 12.57 -28.87
C SER A 82 5.54 12.49 -30.28
N SER A 83 6.33 13.50 -30.67
CA SER A 83 7.05 13.49 -31.95
C SER A 83 8.23 12.50 -31.90
N LEU A 84 8.04 11.31 -32.45
CA LEU A 84 9.05 10.24 -32.53
C LEU A 84 10.11 10.44 -33.64
N SER A 85 9.93 11.43 -34.52
CA SER A 85 10.66 11.58 -35.77
C SER A 85 12.06 12.23 -35.67
N LEU A 86 12.55 12.56 -34.46
CA LEU A 86 13.83 13.26 -34.26
C LEU A 86 14.88 12.47 -33.46
N LEU A 87 14.64 11.19 -33.12
CA LEU A 87 15.55 10.43 -32.27
C LEU A 87 16.72 9.81 -33.05
N SER A 88 17.94 10.06 -32.56
CA SER A 88 19.15 9.35 -32.98
C SER A 88 19.05 7.85 -32.68
N ALA A 89 19.62 7.01 -33.54
CA ALA A 89 19.61 5.55 -33.38
C ALA A 89 20.15 5.10 -32.00
N GLY A 90 21.17 5.78 -31.47
CA GLY A 90 21.71 5.49 -30.12
C GLY A 90 20.70 5.73 -29.00
N ALA A 91 19.83 6.74 -29.13
CA ALA A 91 18.77 7.02 -28.15
C ALA A 91 17.67 5.94 -28.19
N VAL A 92 17.38 5.37 -29.36
CA VAL A 92 16.42 4.27 -29.51
C VAL A 92 16.92 3.02 -28.80
N PHE A 93 18.19 2.63 -29.01
CA PHE A 93 18.77 1.48 -28.30
C PHE A 93 18.82 1.68 -26.79
N GLY A 94 19.19 2.89 -26.33
CA GLY A 94 19.15 3.25 -24.91
C GLY A 94 17.73 3.14 -24.33
N ALA A 95 16.73 3.69 -25.04
CA ALA A 95 15.33 3.62 -24.63
C ALA A 95 14.80 2.17 -24.58
N CYS A 96 15.20 1.30 -25.50
CA CYS A 96 14.84 -0.12 -25.46
C CYS A 96 15.38 -0.80 -24.19
N GLY A 97 16.63 -0.53 -23.81
CA GLY A 97 17.22 -1.06 -22.58
C GLY A 97 16.48 -0.59 -21.32
N LEU A 98 16.18 0.72 -21.24
CA LEU A 98 15.43 1.28 -20.12
C LEU A 98 13.98 0.76 -20.08
N GLY A 99 13.34 0.65 -21.25
CA GLY A 99 11.98 0.11 -21.40
C GLY A 99 11.90 -1.36 -20.97
N PHE A 100 12.92 -2.16 -21.24
CA PHE A 100 12.98 -3.54 -20.75
C PHE A 100 13.04 -3.61 -19.22
N CYS A 101 13.91 -2.84 -18.56
CA CYS A 101 13.97 -2.79 -17.10
C CYS A 101 12.65 -2.31 -16.48
N LEU A 102 12.00 -1.32 -17.09
CA LEU A 102 10.71 -0.80 -16.62
C LEU A 102 9.56 -1.80 -16.83
N SER A 103 9.59 -2.55 -17.94
CA SER A 103 8.64 -3.65 -18.19
C SER A 103 8.76 -4.75 -17.13
N LEU A 104 9.98 -5.12 -16.73
CA LEU A 104 10.20 -6.06 -15.63
C LEU A 104 9.63 -5.56 -14.30
N LEU A 105 9.77 -4.27 -14.00
CA LEU A 105 9.17 -3.68 -12.80
C LEU A 105 7.64 -3.80 -12.81
N PHE A 106 7.01 -3.44 -13.93
CA PHE A 106 5.56 -3.49 -14.07
C PHE A 106 5.04 -4.92 -14.00
N PHE A 107 5.76 -5.87 -14.60
CA PHE A 107 5.46 -7.29 -14.47
C PHE A 107 5.51 -7.74 -13.01
N MET A 108 6.55 -7.35 -12.26
CA MET A 108 6.69 -7.72 -10.85
C MET A 108 5.60 -7.09 -9.98
N ASP A 109 5.37 -5.78 -10.10
CA ASP A 109 4.36 -5.06 -9.31
C ASP A 109 2.95 -5.61 -9.55
N GLN A 110 2.60 -5.88 -10.81
CA GLN A 110 1.28 -6.43 -11.15
C GLN A 110 1.09 -7.84 -10.59
N ASN A 111 2.10 -8.71 -10.71
CA ASN A 111 2.01 -10.07 -10.18
C ASN A 111 1.98 -10.11 -8.65
N ILE A 112 2.79 -9.28 -7.98
CA ILE A 112 2.78 -9.19 -6.51
C ILE A 112 1.44 -8.65 -6.02
N SER A 113 0.93 -7.57 -6.63
CA SER A 113 -0.36 -6.99 -6.26
C SER A 113 -1.50 -7.98 -6.48
N SER A 114 -1.52 -8.68 -7.62
CA SER A 114 -2.54 -9.68 -7.94
C SER A 114 -2.43 -10.92 -7.03
N ALA A 115 -1.22 -11.37 -6.69
CA ALA A 115 -1.02 -12.48 -5.75
C ALA A 115 -1.49 -12.12 -4.34
N MET A 116 -1.25 -10.89 -3.88
CA MET A 116 -1.70 -10.41 -2.57
C MET A 116 -3.23 -10.31 -2.49
N VAL A 117 -3.89 -9.86 -3.56
CA VAL A 117 -5.36 -9.85 -3.66
C VAL A 117 -5.91 -11.28 -3.70
N ASN A 118 -5.30 -12.16 -4.49
CA ASN A 118 -5.71 -13.56 -4.67
C ASN A 118 -5.20 -14.51 -3.56
N ASN A 119 -4.70 -13.97 -2.45
CA ASN A 119 -4.32 -14.76 -1.29
C ASN A 119 -5.53 -15.64 -0.85
N PRO A 120 -5.37 -16.97 -0.66
CA PRO A 120 -6.43 -17.86 -0.19
C PRO A 120 -7.10 -17.41 1.12
N GLY A 121 -6.42 -16.63 1.96
CA GLY A 121 -6.98 -15.96 3.14
C GLY A 121 -8.14 -15.01 2.83
N ASN A 122 -8.13 -14.37 1.66
CA ASN A 122 -9.23 -13.48 1.22
C ASN A 122 -10.45 -14.25 0.69
N ARG A 123 -10.35 -15.59 0.51
CA ARG A 123 -11.46 -16.47 0.09
C ARG A 123 -12.26 -15.94 -1.12
N LEU A 124 -11.54 -15.43 -2.13
CA LEU A 124 -12.15 -15.01 -3.39
C LEU A 124 -12.77 -16.22 -4.11
N LYS A 125 -13.91 -16.01 -4.76
CA LYS A 125 -14.68 -17.06 -5.44
C LYS A 125 -14.37 -17.12 -6.94
N LYS A 126 -14.06 -15.99 -7.57
CA LYS A 126 -13.67 -15.95 -8.98
C LYS A 126 -12.20 -16.32 -9.12
N GLY A 127 -11.88 -17.03 -10.21
CA GLY A 127 -10.50 -17.41 -10.52
C GLY A 127 -9.62 -16.20 -10.86
N SER A 128 -8.32 -16.37 -10.66
CA SER A 128 -7.29 -15.36 -10.98
C SER A 128 -7.01 -15.28 -12.48
N ALA A 129 -6.85 -14.08 -13.02
CA ALA A 129 -6.58 -13.85 -14.44
C ALA A 129 -5.28 -13.05 -14.69
N PHE A 130 -4.15 -13.50 -14.14
CA PHE A 130 -2.86 -12.79 -14.17
C PHE A 130 -2.43 -12.32 -15.58
N HIS A 131 -2.58 -13.18 -16.60
CA HIS A 131 -2.17 -12.85 -17.96
C HIS A 131 -3.07 -11.79 -18.63
N LEU A 132 -4.37 -11.84 -18.35
CA LEU A 132 -5.32 -10.87 -18.89
C LEU A 132 -5.06 -9.49 -18.29
N ASP A 133 -4.82 -9.43 -16.98
CA ASP A 133 -4.52 -8.18 -16.28
C ASP A 133 -3.26 -7.53 -16.84
N LEU A 134 -2.21 -8.32 -17.09
CA LEU A 134 -0.96 -7.82 -17.69
C LEU A 134 -1.18 -7.30 -19.13
N LEU A 135 -1.98 -7.99 -19.94
CA LEU A 135 -2.30 -7.56 -21.30
C LEU A 135 -3.07 -6.22 -21.30
N VAL A 136 -4.05 -6.07 -20.41
CA VAL A 136 -4.85 -4.84 -20.29
C VAL A 136 -3.96 -3.66 -19.87
N VAL A 137 -3.09 -3.85 -18.86
CA VAL A 137 -2.14 -2.83 -18.42
C VAL A 137 -1.17 -2.45 -19.54
N ALA A 138 -0.69 -3.42 -20.33
CA ALA A 138 0.18 -3.15 -21.48
C ALA A 138 -0.51 -2.31 -22.56
N ILE A 139 -1.77 -2.61 -22.90
CA ILE A 139 -2.56 -1.85 -23.88
C ILE A 139 -2.78 -0.41 -23.39
N ILE A 140 -3.19 -0.24 -22.13
CA ILE A 140 -3.43 1.09 -21.54
C ILE A 140 -2.14 1.91 -21.54
N ASN A 141 -1.02 1.34 -21.10
CA ASN A 141 0.28 2.05 -21.09
C ASN A 141 0.81 2.34 -22.49
N GLY A 142 0.53 1.49 -23.48
CA GLY A 142 0.84 1.77 -24.88
C GLY A 142 0.10 3.01 -25.39
N ILE A 143 -1.20 3.14 -25.07
CA ILE A 143 -2.01 4.31 -25.41
C ILE A 143 -1.49 5.56 -24.66
N LEU A 144 -1.26 5.47 -23.35
CA LEU A 144 -0.75 6.58 -22.54
C LEU A 144 0.60 7.08 -23.06
N SER A 145 1.49 6.17 -23.47
CA SER A 145 2.79 6.51 -24.07
C SER A 145 2.65 7.32 -25.36
N ALA A 146 1.70 6.98 -26.23
CA ALA A 146 1.46 7.71 -27.48
C ALA A 146 1.02 9.17 -27.23
N PHE A 147 0.32 9.42 -26.11
CA PHE A 147 -0.14 10.74 -25.69
C PHE A 147 0.82 11.45 -24.71
N GLY A 148 1.96 10.84 -24.37
CA GLY A 148 2.91 11.39 -23.40
C GLY A 148 2.38 11.49 -21.97
N LEU A 149 1.37 10.68 -21.63
CA LEU A 149 0.76 10.63 -20.31
C LEU A 149 1.56 9.69 -19.37
N PRO A 150 1.52 9.91 -18.04
CA PRO A 150 2.18 9.03 -17.09
C PRO A 150 1.59 7.63 -17.13
N TRP A 151 2.45 6.62 -16.95
CA TRP A 151 2.07 5.22 -16.98
C TRP A 151 1.33 4.82 -15.69
N ILE A 152 0.44 3.82 -15.81
CA ILE A 152 -0.35 3.27 -14.71
C ILE A 152 0.15 1.86 -14.40
N HIS A 153 0.23 1.51 -13.12
CA HIS A 153 0.59 0.18 -12.64
C HIS A 153 -0.28 -0.21 -11.43
N GLY A 154 -0.21 -1.47 -11.01
CA GLY A 154 -0.94 -1.97 -9.85
C GLY A 154 -0.55 -1.24 -8.57
N ALA A 155 -1.56 -0.80 -7.80
CA ALA A 155 -1.36 -0.09 -6.54
C ALA A 155 -1.32 -1.07 -5.36
N LEU A 156 -0.13 -1.29 -4.81
CA LEU A 156 0.14 -2.30 -3.78
C LEU A 156 -0.64 -2.11 -2.47
N PRO A 157 -0.74 -0.91 -1.84
CA PRO A 157 -1.55 -0.77 -0.64
C PRO A 157 -3.05 -0.67 -0.97
N HIS A 158 -3.41 -0.04 -2.08
CA HIS A 158 -4.80 0.26 -2.41
C HIS A 158 -5.61 -0.98 -2.81
N SER A 159 -5.01 -1.91 -3.56
CA SER A 159 -5.69 -3.13 -4.01
C SER A 159 -6.16 -4.05 -2.88
N PRO A 160 -5.29 -4.45 -1.91
CA PRO A 160 -5.72 -5.27 -0.77
C PRO A 160 -6.63 -4.49 0.18
N LEU A 161 -6.42 -3.18 0.39
CA LEU A 161 -7.32 -2.36 1.21
C LEU A 161 -8.73 -2.29 0.61
N HIS A 162 -8.84 -2.16 -0.71
CA HIS A 162 -10.13 -2.20 -1.42
C HIS A 162 -10.84 -3.55 -1.26
N VAL A 163 -10.09 -4.65 -1.31
CA VAL A 163 -10.63 -6.00 -1.07
C VAL A 163 -11.08 -6.16 0.38
N ARG A 164 -10.30 -5.66 1.34
CA ARG A 164 -10.63 -5.67 2.77
C ARG A 164 -11.88 -4.86 3.08
N ALA A 165 -12.04 -3.68 2.46
CA ALA A 165 -13.25 -2.86 2.60
C ALA A 165 -14.52 -3.53 2.00
N LEU A 166 -14.35 -4.57 1.17
CA LEU A 166 -15.44 -5.38 0.61
C LEU A 166 -15.60 -6.74 1.31
N ALA A 167 -14.76 -7.02 2.32
CA ALA A 167 -14.74 -8.27 3.05
C ALA A 167 -15.66 -8.18 4.26
N ASP A 168 -16.60 -9.14 4.37
CA ASP A 168 -17.35 -9.36 5.60
C ASP A 168 -16.42 -10.13 6.58
N VAL A 169 -16.03 -9.48 7.68
CA VAL A 169 -15.12 -10.03 8.70
C VAL A 169 -15.92 -10.48 9.91
N GLU A 170 -15.81 -11.77 10.27
CA GLU A 170 -16.40 -12.30 11.51
C GLU A 170 -15.33 -12.45 12.59
N GLU A 171 -15.66 -11.98 13.80
CA GLU A 171 -14.89 -12.26 15.00
C GLU A 171 -15.17 -13.71 15.46
N ARG A 172 -14.18 -14.59 15.35
CA ARG A 172 -14.21 -15.92 15.96
C ARG A 172 -13.31 -15.98 17.17
N VAL A 173 -13.89 -16.37 18.30
CA VAL A 173 -13.12 -16.61 19.52
C VAL A 173 -12.62 -18.05 19.50
N ASP A 174 -11.31 -18.23 19.38
CA ASP A 174 -10.68 -19.53 19.60
C ASP A 174 -9.77 -19.45 20.83
N GLN A 175 -9.97 -20.36 21.78
CA GLN A 175 -9.20 -20.47 23.03
C GLN A 175 -9.02 -19.15 23.81
N GLY A 176 -10.04 -18.29 23.84
CA GLY A 176 -10.02 -17.02 24.58
C GLY A 176 -9.35 -15.85 23.84
N HIS A 177 -8.87 -16.05 22.62
CA HIS A 177 -8.39 -15.00 21.72
C HIS A 177 -9.41 -14.75 20.59
N VAL A 178 -9.72 -13.48 20.35
CA VAL A 178 -10.61 -13.05 19.27
C VAL A 178 -9.81 -12.94 17.97
N PHE A 179 -10.16 -13.71 16.96
CA PHE A 179 -9.57 -13.66 15.63
C PHE A 179 -10.57 -13.14 14.60
N ASP A 180 -10.16 -12.15 13.83
CA ASP A 180 -10.93 -11.63 12.69
C ASP A 180 -10.69 -12.56 11.49
N ILE A 181 -11.71 -13.33 11.09
CA ILE A 181 -11.64 -14.15 9.87
C ILE A 181 -12.49 -13.53 8.76
N ILE A 182 -11.91 -13.43 7.56
CA ILE A 182 -12.65 -13.04 6.36
C ILE A 182 -13.58 -14.20 5.98
N VAL A 183 -14.88 -13.97 6.03
CA VAL A 183 -15.88 -15.01 5.70
C VAL A 183 -16.20 -15.00 4.22
N LYS A 184 -16.40 -13.81 3.67
CA LYS A 184 -16.78 -13.62 2.27
C LYS A 184 -16.36 -12.23 1.81
N VAL A 185 -15.84 -12.16 0.58
CA VAL A 185 -15.58 -10.89 -0.09
C VAL A 185 -16.65 -10.63 -1.16
N ARG A 186 -17.17 -9.40 -1.20
CA ARG A 186 -18.11 -8.94 -2.22
C ARG A 186 -17.37 -8.49 -3.46
N GLU A 187 -17.18 -9.40 -4.40
CA GLU A 187 -16.52 -9.10 -5.68
C GLU A 187 -17.43 -8.29 -6.63
N THR A 188 -17.25 -6.97 -6.64
CA THR A 188 -18.03 -6.05 -7.48
C THR A 188 -17.16 -5.30 -8.48
N ARG A 189 -17.69 -5.05 -9.68
CA ARG A 189 -17.05 -4.20 -10.71
C ARG A 189 -17.46 -2.73 -10.62
N LEU A 190 -18.54 -2.47 -9.90
CA LEU A 190 -19.20 -1.17 -9.85
C LEU A 190 -18.46 -0.20 -8.91
N THR A 191 -17.88 -0.69 -7.82
CA THR A 191 -17.13 0.17 -6.88
C THR A 191 -15.90 0.78 -7.53
N THR A 192 -15.15 0.00 -8.31
CA THR A 192 -13.97 0.50 -9.03
C THR A 192 -14.38 1.44 -10.15
N LEU A 193 -15.44 1.13 -10.89
CA LEU A 193 -15.97 2.01 -11.94
C LEU A 193 -16.43 3.36 -11.37
N ILE A 194 -17.19 3.35 -10.27
CA ILE A 194 -17.64 4.58 -9.59
C ILE A 194 -16.43 5.37 -9.07
N ALA A 195 -15.45 4.71 -8.45
CA ALA A 195 -14.25 5.40 -7.97
C ALA A 195 -13.52 6.14 -9.09
N HIS A 196 -13.32 5.51 -10.26
CA HIS A 196 -12.67 6.16 -11.40
C HIS A 196 -13.52 7.27 -12.02
N ILE A 197 -14.85 7.13 -12.05
CA ILE A 197 -15.75 8.21 -12.48
C ILE A 197 -15.67 9.40 -11.51
N LEU A 198 -15.64 9.15 -10.20
CA LEU A 198 -15.51 10.19 -9.18
C LEU A 198 -14.13 10.89 -9.25
N ILE A 199 -13.06 10.15 -9.52
CA ILE A 199 -11.74 10.73 -9.80
C ILE A 199 -11.83 11.64 -11.04
N GLY A 200 -12.48 11.19 -12.12
CA GLY A 200 -12.71 12.03 -13.30
C GLY A 200 -13.55 13.28 -13.01
N LEU A 201 -14.62 13.15 -12.22
CA LEU A 201 -15.48 14.26 -11.79
C LEU A 201 -14.73 15.24 -10.88
N SER A 202 -13.78 14.78 -10.07
CA SER A 202 -12.97 15.64 -9.21
C SER A 202 -12.13 16.65 -9.99
N LEU A 203 -11.81 16.37 -11.27
CA LEU A 203 -11.14 17.33 -12.15
C LEU A 203 -12.00 18.57 -12.42
N LEU A 204 -13.33 18.46 -12.39
CA LEU A 204 -14.24 19.60 -12.51
C LEU A 204 -14.29 20.45 -11.23
N MET A 205 -13.81 19.91 -10.12
CA MET A 205 -13.72 20.57 -8.81
C MET A 205 -12.33 21.18 -8.55
N LEU A 206 -11.45 21.22 -9.56
CA LEU A 206 -10.19 21.97 -9.53
C LEU A 206 -10.47 23.41 -10.01
N PRO A 207 -10.02 24.47 -9.30
CA PRO A 207 -9.17 24.46 -8.10
C PRO A 207 -9.94 24.40 -6.76
N THR A 208 -11.16 24.92 -6.69
CA THR A 208 -11.97 24.95 -5.44
C THR A 208 -13.09 23.92 -5.51
N PRO A 209 -13.35 23.11 -4.45
CA PRO A 209 -12.86 23.16 -3.06
C PRO A 209 -11.59 22.34 -2.74
N LEU A 210 -10.98 21.65 -3.70
CA LEU A 210 -9.82 20.78 -3.43
C LEU A 210 -8.61 21.54 -2.83
N ASP A 211 -8.43 22.80 -3.20
CA ASP A 211 -7.41 23.69 -2.63
C ASP A 211 -7.59 23.98 -1.13
N TYR A 212 -8.73 23.65 -0.51
CA TYR A 212 -8.87 23.80 0.93
C TYR A 212 -8.14 22.73 1.73
N ILE A 213 -7.78 21.60 1.13
CA ILE A 213 -7.11 20.50 1.83
C ILE A 213 -5.61 20.81 1.98
N PRO A 214 -5.10 21.00 3.20
CA PRO A 214 -3.68 21.24 3.42
C PRO A 214 -2.84 20.00 3.09
N THR A 215 -1.65 20.16 2.51
CA THR A 215 -0.77 19.01 2.22
C THR A 215 -0.42 18.22 3.48
N ALA A 216 -0.29 18.88 4.63
CA ALA A 216 -0.04 18.24 5.93
C ALA A 216 -1.06 17.15 6.29
N VAL A 217 -2.34 17.36 5.94
CA VAL A 217 -3.42 16.40 6.19
C VAL A 217 -3.31 15.21 5.24
N LEU A 218 -2.92 15.44 3.99
CA LEU A 218 -2.66 14.38 3.00
C LEU A 218 -1.48 13.50 3.42
N ASP A 219 -0.40 14.10 3.93
CA ASP A 219 0.75 13.37 4.47
C ASP A 219 0.36 12.55 5.71
N GLY A 220 -0.54 13.08 6.55
CA GLY A 220 -1.17 12.33 7.64
C GLY A 220 -2.02 11.14 7.13
N LEU A 221 -2.79 11.32 6.06
CA LEU A 221 -3.52 10.23 5.40
C LEU A 221 -2.58 9.13 4.90
N PHE A 222 -1.45 9.49 4.26
CA PHE A 222 -0.48 8.49 3.81
C PHE A 222 0.16 7.74 4.98
N LEU A 223 0.44 8.43 6.09
CA LEU A 223 0.97 7.78 7.29
C LEU A 223 -0.06 6.84 7.93
N PHE A 224 -1.34 7.22 7.97
CA PHE A 224 -2.42 6.35 8.44
C PHE A 224 -2.53 5.07 7.60
N VAL A 225 -2.50 5.20 6.27
CA VAL A 225 -2.54 4.05 5.35
C VAL A 225 -1.30 3.17 5.55
N ALA A 226 -0.12 3.77 5.78
CA ALA A 226 1.10 3.03 6.08
C ALA A 226 0.97 2.22 7.38
N VAL A 227 0.52 2.84 8.48
CA VAL A 227 0.35 2.16 9.78
C VAL A 227 -0.68 1.04 9.69
N THR A 228 -1.86 1.30 9.12
CA THR A 228 -2.92 0.28 9.02
C THR A 228 -2.54 -0.87 8.10
N SER A 229 -1.67 -0.65 7.11
CA SER A 229 -1.13 -1.71 6.25
C SER A 229 -0.12 -2.63 6.94
N LEU A 230 0.49 -2.19 8.05
CA LEU A 230 1.43 -3.01 8.83
C LEU A 230 0.70 -4.01 9.74
N ASP A 231 -0.50 -3.68 10.21
CA ASP A 231 -1.27 -4.52 11.15
C ASP A 231 -1.62 -5.90 10.56
N ASP A 232 -1.89 -5.98 9.24
CA ASP A 232 -2.21 -7.24 8.56
C ASP A 232 -0.97 -7.94 7.95
N ASN A 233 0.25 -7.47 8.24
CA ASN A 233 1.46 -8.01 7.65
C ASN A 233 2.07 -9.11 8.53
N GLN A 234 2.00 -10.36 8.08
CA GLN A 234 2.58 -11.51 8.78
C GLN A 234 4.07 -11.37 9.11
N MET A 235 4.85 -10.69 8.24
CA MET A 235 6.27 -10.44 8.52
C MET A 235 6.42 -9.47 9.70
N PHE A 236 5.54 -8.46 9.80
CA PHE A 236 5.54 -7.51 10.91
C PHE A 236 5.08 -8.17 12.22
N GLU A 237 4.05 -9.04 12.18
CA GLU A 237 3.66 -9.84 13.34
C GLU A 237 4.83 -10.69 13.87
N ARG A 238 5.57 -11.36 12.98
CA ARG A 238 6.76 -12.15 13.34
C ARG A 238 7.92 -11.30 13.83
N LEU A 239 8.05 -10.08 13.31
CA LEU A 239 9.03 -9.11 13.82
C LEU A 239 8.67 -8.71 15.25
N LEU A 240 7.39 -8.47 15.55
CA LEU A 240 6.93 -8.14 16.89
C LEU A 240 7.21 -9.28 17.89
N LEU A 241 7.13 -10.55 17.45
CA LEU A 241 7.50 -11.70 18.27
C LEU A 241 8.97 -11.70 18.73
N PHE A 242 9.87 -10.93 18.12
CA PHE A 242 11.23 -10.76 18.68
C PHE A 242 11.26 -9.92 19.95
N VAL A 243 10.29 -9.01 20.10
CA VAL A 243 10.21 -8.07 21.24
C VAL A 243 9.25 -8.60 22.31
N THR A 244 8.24 -9.38 21.92
CA THR A 244 7.27 -9.98 22.84
C THR A 244 7.91 -11.02 23.76
N GLU A 245 7.51 -11.02 25.04
CA GLU A 245 7.91 -12.06 26.00
C GLU A 245 7.29 -13.41 25.64
N GLN A 246 8.04 -14.50 25.83
CA GLN A 246 7.60 -15.87 25.48
C GLN A 246 6.30 -16.31 26.15
N SER A 247 6.01 -15.78 27.35
CA SER A 247 4.80 -16.05 28.12
C SER A 247 3.54 -15.41 27.50
N ALA A 248 3.72 -14.36 26.71
CA ALA A 248 2.64 -13.58 26.08
C ALA A 248 2.42 -13.95 24.61
N TYR A 249 3.02 -15.04 24.12
CA TYR A 249 2.84 -15.46 22.73
C TYR A 249 1.38 -15.86 22.50
N PRO A 250 0.70 -15.29 21.48
CA PRO A 250 -0.65 -15.71 21.16
C PRO A 250 -0.65 -17.20 20.78
N PRO A 251 -1.68 -17.97 21.14
CA PRO A 251 -1.77 -19.40 20.84
C PRO A 251 -2.10 -19.63 19.35
N ASN A 252 -1.25 -19.14 18.45
CA ASN A 252 -1.36 -19.34 17.02
C ASN A 252 -0.85 -20.74 16.66
N HIS A 253 -1.54 -21.42 15.73
CA HIS A 253 -1.23 -22.78 15.27
C HIS A 253 0.22 -22.97 14.79
N TYR A 254 0.81 -21.91 14.22
CA TYR A 254 2.17 -21.89 13.70
C TYR A 254 3.27 -21.91 14.77
N ILE A 255 3.08 -21.16 15.85
CA ILE A 255 4.03 -21.05 16.96
C ILE A 255 4.19 -22.42 17.66
N ARG A 256 3.14 -23.26 17.59
CA ARG A 256 3.13 -24.60 18.18
C ARG A 256 3.82 -25.67 17.32
N ARG A 257 3.93 -25.47 16.00
CA ARG A 257 4.50 -26.46 15.06
C ARG A 257 5.96 -26.22 14.72
N VAL A 258 6.45 -24.98 14.79
CA VAL A 258 7.80 -24.61 14.36
C VAL A 258 8.67 -24.23 15.57
N PRO A 259 9.92 -24.75 15.68
CA PRO A 259 10.82 -24.33 16.73
C PRO A 259 11.18 -22.84 16.58
N GLN A 260 11.07 -22.08 17.67
CA GLN A 260 11.23 -20.61 17.71
C GLN A 260 12.53 -20.12 17.05
N ARG A 261 13.66 -20.78 17.29
CA ARG A 261 14.95 -20.42 16.69
C ARG A 261 14.92 -20.39 15.16
N LYS A 262 14.17 -21.31 14.54
CA LYS A 262 14.04 -21.36 13.07
C LYS A 262 13.12 -20.26 12.55
N MET A 263 12.07 -19.91 13.29
CA MET A 263 11.18 -18.79 12.97
C MET A 263 11.89 -17.43 13.08
N HIS A 264 12.70 -17.24 14.12
CA HIS A 264 13.54 -16.04 14.26
C HIS A 264 14.62 -15.98 13.17
N ALA A 265 15.30 -17.09 12.87
CA ALA A 265 16.27 -17.13 11.77
C ALA A 265 15.64 -16.78 10.40
N TYR A 266 14.42 -17.27 10.14
CA TYR A 266 13.66 -16.92 8.94
C TYR A 266 13.34 -15.43 8.87
N THR A 267 12.78 -14.88 9.95
CA THR A 267 12.36 -13.47 10.01
C THR A 267 13.57 -12.54 9.95
N GLY A 268 14.69 -12.89 10.58
CA GLY A 268 15.95 -12.14 10.47
C GLY A 268 16.50 -12.10 9.03
N MET A 269 16.39 -13.21 8.29
CA MET A 269 16.76 -13.25 6.87
C MET A 269 15.81 -12.41 6.00
N GLN A 270 14.51 -12.40 6.29
CA GLN A 270 13.55 -11.51 5.61
C GLN A 270 13.86 -10.04 5.88
N MET A 271 14.21 -9.69 7.13
CA MET A 271 14.60 -8.32 7.48
C MET A 271 15.90 -7.90 6.81
N LEU A 272 16.87 -8.81 6.67
CA LEU A 272 18.09 -8.55 5.89
C LEU A 272 17.77 -8.29 4.42
N GLN A 273 16.91 -9.11 3.82
CA GLN A 273 16.44 -8.95 2.45
C GLN A 273 15.72 -7.61 2.24
N LEU A 274 14.81 -7.26 3.15
CA LEU A 274 14.13 -5.97 3.15
C LEU A 274 15.12 -4.82 3.31
N GLY A 275 16.09 -4.93 4.22
CA GLY A 275 17.13 -3.91 4.43
C GLY A 275 17.99 -3.66 3.19
N ILE A 276 18.37 -4.73 2.47
CA ILE A 276 19.05 -4.62 1.18
C ILE A 276 18.15 -3.89 0.19
N LEU A 277 16.90 -4.31 0.04
CA LEU A 277 15.94 -3.71 -0.88
C LEU A 277 15.71 -2.22 -0.59
N CYS A 278 15.52 -1.85 0.68
CA CYS A 278 15.39 -0.47 1.14
C CYS A 278 16.67 0.34 0.88
N GLY A 279 17.85 -0.23 1.10
CA GLY A 279 19.13 0.43 0.83
C GLY A 279 19.29 0.83 -0.64
N PHE A 280 18.91 -0.05 -1.57
CA PHE A 280 18.92 0.27 -3.00
C PHE A 280 17.76 1.19 -3.42
N GLY A 281 16.56 1.00 -2.85
CA GLY A 281 15.37 1.78 -3.19
C GLY A 281 15.40 3.24 -2.72
N PHE A 282 15.87 3.49 -1.50
CA PHE A 282 16.00 4.84 -0.94
C PHE A 282 17.29 5.56 -1.35
N SER A 283 18.14 4.93 -2.17
CA SER A 283 19.37 5.55 -2.63
C SER A 283 19.10 6.81 -3.46
N PRO A 284 19.85 7.91 -3.25
CA PRO A 284 19.67 9.15 -4.00
C PRO A 284 20.10 9.03 -5.47
N MET A 285 20.88 8.00 -5.84
CA MET A 285 21.37 7.81 -7.20
C MET A 285 20.28 7.20 -8.11
N PRO A 286 19.87 7.87 -9.21
CA PRO A 286 18.84 7.35 -10.12
C PRO A 286 19.18 5.99 -10.73
N TYR A 287 20.45 5.75 -11.01
CA TYR A 287 20.93 4.48 -11.59
C TYR A 287 20.70 3.27 -10.67
N LEU A 288 20.81 3.45 -9.35
CA LEU A 288 20.57 2.35 -8.40
C LEU A 288 19.09 1.97 -8.34
N LYS A 289 18.19 2.94 -8.54
CA LYS A 289 16.75 2.67 -8.65
C LYS A 289 16.40 1.84 -9.88
N MET A 290 17.19 1.91 -10.95
CA MET A 290 16.98 1.08 -12.15
C MET A 290 17.28 -0.42 -11.90
N VAL A 291 18.10 -0.73 -10.89
CA VAL A 291 18.47 -2.12 -10.54
C VAL A 291 17.43 -2.76 -9.61
N PHE A 292 16.58 -1.94 -8.97
CA PHE A 292 15.54 -2.38 -8.04
C PHE A 292 14.65 -3.52 -8.56
N PRO A 293 14.13 -3.51 -9.81
CA PRO A 293 13.28 -4.58 -10.33
C PRO A 293 14.03 -5.91 -10.45
N VAL A 294 15.31 -5.84 -10.83
CA VAL A 294 16.19 -7.01 -10.96
C VAL A 294 16.49 -7.60 -9.58
N LEU A 295 16.72 -6.75 -8.57
CA LEU A 295 16.88 -7.19 -7.18
C LEU A 295 15.62 -7.89 -6.66
N LEU A 296 14.44 -7.31 -6.88
CA LEU A 296 13.14 -7.92 -6.55
C LEU A 296 12.99 -9.31 -7.18
N LEU A 297 13.37 -9.46 -8.45
CA LEU A 297 13.30 -10.74 -9.14
C LEU A 297 14.31 -11.74 -8.57
N LEU A 298 15.50 -11.29 -8.15
CA LEU A 298 16.54 -12.11 -7.51
C LEU A 298 16.12 -12.61 -6.12
N LEU A 299 15.22 -11.93 -5.41
CA LEU A 299 14.69 -12.40 -4.13
C LEU A 299 13.89 -13.71 -4.27
N LEU A 300 13.23 -13.95 -5.42
CA LEU A 300 12.48 -15.19 -5.68
C LEU A 300 13.35 -16.46 -5.69
N PRO A 301 14.43 -16.57 -6.47
CA PRO A 301 15.31 -17.74 -6.44
C PRO A 301 16.05 -17.85 -5.11
N ILE A 302 16.38 -16.74 -4.43
CA ILE A 302 16.92 -16.80 -3.06
C ILE A 302 15.91 -17.50 -2.14
N ARG A 303 14.62 -17.15 -2.22
CA ARG A 303 13.55 -17.85 -1.48
C ARG A 303 13.48 -19.34 -1.83
N HIS A 304 13.51 -19.71 -3.10
CA HIS A 304 13.30 -21.12 -3.49
C HIS A 304 14.55 -22.01 -3.39
N LEU A 305 15.77 -21.45 -3.41
CA LEU A 305 17.01 -22.22 -3.42
C LEU A 305 17.81 -22.12 -2.12
N VAL A 306 17.84 -20.95 -1.48
CA VAL A 306 18.66 -20.71 -0.28
C VAL A 306 17.88 -21.04 0.98
N VAL A 307 16.63 -20.60 1.08
CA VAL A 307 15.80 -20.80 2.28
C VAL A 307 15.56 -22.28 2.61
N PRO A 308 15.26 -23.19 1.64
CA PRO A 308 15.04 -24.60 1.94
C PRO A 308 16.32 -25.36 2.32
N ARG A 309 17.50 -24.76 2.14
CA ARG A 309 18.77 -25.32 2.63
C ARG A 309 19.03 -24.98 4.09
N VAL A 310 18.47 -23.88 4.59
CA VAL A 310 18.67 -23.39 5.97
C VAL A 310 17.56 -23.87 6.91
N ILE A 311 16.34 -24.05 6.39
CA ILE A 311 15.14 -24.43 7.13
C ILE A 311 14.48 -25.62 6.44
N GLU A 312 14.12 -26.65 7.22
CA GLU A 312 13.44 -27.83 6.68
C GLU A 312 12.10 -27.44 6.04
N ARG A 313 11.79 -28.06 4.89
CA ARG A 313 10.58 -27.78 4.09
C ARG A 313 9.30 -27.90 4.91
N LYS A 314 9.24 -28.87 5.85
CA LYS A 314 8.10 -29.06 6.75
C LYS A 314 7.76 -27.82 7.58
N PHE A 315 8.76 -27.05 7.99
CA PHE A 315 8.54 -25.80 8.74
C PHE A 315 8.18 -24.64 7.81
N LEU A 316 8.73 -24.60 6.60
CA LEU A 316 8.38 -23.59 5.59
C LEU A 316 6.93 -23.74 5.12
N ASP A 317 6.49 -24.96 4.82
CA ASP A 317 5.12 -25.23 4.43
C ASP A 317 4.16 -24.84 5.54
N ALA A 318 4.51 -25.14 6.80
CA ALA A 318 3.74 -24.72 7.96
C ALA A 318 3.77 -23.20 8.20
N ILE A 319 4.72 -22.44 7.67
CA ILE A 319 4.77 -20.98 7.78
C ILE A 319 4.00 -20.30 6.62
N ASP A 320 3.95 -20.98 5.46
CA ASP A 320 3.33 -20.49 4.23
C ASP A 320 1.88 -20.98 4.04
N THR A 321 1.35 -21.91 4.85
CA THR A 321 0.00 -22.51 4.60
C THR A 321 -1.19 -21.56 4.78
N TYR A 322 -0.98 -20.35 5.31
CA TYR A 322 -2.01 -19.29 5.32
C TYR A 322 -1.53 -18.04 4.58
N LEU A 323 -0.64 -18.22 3.60
CA LEU A 323 -0.33 -17.24 2.56
C LEU A 323 -1.17 -17.50 1.33
#